data_AF-A0A2Z3GP98-F1
#
_entry.id   AF-A0A2Z3GP98-F1
#
_cell.length_a   1.000
_cell.length_b   1.000
_cell.length_c   1.000
_cell.angle_alpha   90.00
_cell.angle_beta   90.00
_cell.angle_gamma   90.00
#
_symmetry.space_group_name_H-M   'P 1'
#
loop_
_entity.id
_entity.type
_entity.pdbx_description
1 polymer ?
#
loop_
_entity_poly.entity_id
_entity_poly.type
_entity_poly.pdbx_seq_one_letter_code
_entity_poly.pdbx_strand_id
1 'polypeptide(L)'
;MPYLQQMLVGYCITVAVETVVLLLLLSRRHPVGARLFAGAWLTACTYPVVWLVLPGLFGADERGLYLLTAETFAPAAECAIFWAAFVRPLPPDRRAALRDAGAIVLANLCSFGLGEALIALGWFGW
;
A
#
# COMPACT_ATOMS: atom_id res chain seq x y z
N MET A 1 14.43 -6.34 16.69
CA MET A 1 14.44 -4.87 16.51
C MET A 1 13.30 -4.24 17.31
N PRO A 2 13.46 -3.03 17.86
CA PRO A 2 12.35 -2.24 18.41
C PRO A 2 11.19 -2.10 17.40
N TYR A 3 9.96 -2.08 17.91
CA TYR A 3 8.74 -2.05 17.09
C TYR A 3 8.72 -0.88 16.08
N LEU A 4 9.04 0.34 16.51
CA LEU A 4 9.07 1.51 15.63
C LEU A 4 10.16 1.42 14.53
N GLN A 5 11.27 0.73 14.80
CA GLN A 5 12.28 0.49 13.78
C GLN A 5 11.80 -0.51 12.74
N GLN A 6 11.09 -1.56 13.18
CA GLN A 6 10.47 -2.51 12.25
C GLN A 6 9.45 -1.81 11.36
N MET A 7 8.60 -0.95 11.94
CA MET A 7 7.64 -0.13 11.20
C MET A 7 8.33 0.76 10.16
N LEU A 8 9.41 1.45 10.52
CA LEU A 8 10.11 2.33 9.59
C LEU A 8 10.78 1.57 8.44
N VAL A 9 11.47 0.46 8.75
CA VAL A 9 12.10 -0.38 7.72
C VAL A 9 11.05 -0.99 6.81
N GLY A 10 9.96 -1.50 7.39
CA GLY A 10 8.81 -2.03 6.64
C GLY A 10 8.21 -0.96 5.73
N TYR A 11 7.98 0.26 6.23
CA TYR A 11 7.49 1.38 5.43
C TYR A 11 8.40 1.67 4.23
N CYS A 12 9.70 1.76 4.43
CA CYS A 12 10.65 2.02 3.33
C CYS A 12 10.63 0.91 2.27
N ILE A 13 10.54 -0.35 2.69
CA ILE A 13 10.44 -1.51 1.79
C ILE A 13 9.11 -1.44 1.01
N THR A 14 8.00 -1.21 1.70
CA THR A 14 6.67 -1.06 1.10
C THR A 14 6.67 0.05 0.04
N VAL A 15 7.14 1.24 0.38
CA VAL A 15 7.24 2.38 -0.57
C VAL A 15 8.10 2.02 -1.77
N ALA A 16 9.24 1.34 -1.58
CA ALA A 16 10.11 0.94 -2.68
C ALA A 16 9.40 -0.02 -3.65
N VAL A 17 8.75 -1.06 -3.11
CA VAL A 17 8.00 -2.04 -3.91
C VAL A 17 6.83 -1.36 -4.64
N GLU A 18 6.00 -0.63 -3.91
CA GLU A 18 4.80 -0.01 -4.46
C GLU A 18 5.15 1.01 -5.53
N THR A 19 6.17 1.83 -5.28
CA THR A 19 6.66 2.81 -6.26
C THR A 19 7.11 2.14 -7.55
N VAL A 20 7.84 1.02 -7.48
CA VAL A 20 8.25 0.27 -8.68
C VAL A 20 7.02 -0.24 -9.44
N VAL A 21 6.04 -0.82 -8.75
CA VAL A 21 4.81 -1.33 -9.38
C VAL A 21 4.03 -0.19 -10.02
N LEU A 22 3.85 0.94 -9.33
CA LEU A 22 3.14 2.11 -9.83
C LEU A 22 3.84 2.77 -11.03
N LEU A 23 5.17 2.87 -11.00
CA LEU A 23 5.95 3.38 -12.14
C LEU A 23 5.72 2.57 -13.41
N LEU A 24 5.61 1.25 -13.29
CA LEU A 24 5.41 0.34 -14.41
C LEU A 24 3.95 0.30 -14.88
N LEU A 25 3.00 0.29 -13.95
CA LEU A 25 1.61 -0.07 -14.25
C LEU A 25 0.66 1.11 -14.37
N LEU A 26 0.90 2.23 -13.70
CA LEU A 26 0.05 3.42 -13.82
C LEU A 26 -0.06 3.88 -15.28
N SER A 27 -1.25 4.33 -15.64
CA SER A 27 -1.54 4.82 -16.99
C SER A 27 -0.65 6.01 -17.37
N ARG A 28 -0.40 6.16 -18.69
CA ARG A 28 0.53 7.18 -19.24
C ARG A 28 0.11 8.63 -18.98
N ARG A 29 -1.12 8.87 -18.51
CA ARG A 29 -1.62 10.21 -18.15
C ARG A 29 -0.94 10.80 -16.91
N HIS A 30 -0.31 9.97 -16.09
CA HIS A 30 0.39 10.42 -14.87
C HIS A 30 1.87 10.67 -15.17
N PRO A 31 2.39 11.90 -14.95
CA PRO A 31 3.82 12.17 -15.08
C PRO A 31 4.61 11.39 -14.02
N VAL A 32 5.88 11.09 -14.32
CA VAL A 32 6.75 10.27 -13.43
C VAL A 32 6.79 10.82 -12.00
N GLY A 33 6.89 12.13 -11.84
CA GLY A 33 6.87 12.77 -10.51
C GLY A 33 5.61 12.49 -9.70
N ALA A 34 4.43 12.44 -10.36
CA ALA A 34 3.19 12.08 -9.68
C ALA A 34 3.16 10.61 -9.27
N ARG A 35 3.75 9.71 -10.08
CA ARG A 35 3.85 8.27 -9.76
C ARG A 35 4.75 8.03 -8.55
N LEU A 36 5.91 8.69 -8.53
CA LEU A 36 6.86 8.63 -7.40
C LEU A 36 6.23 9.19 -6.12
N PHE A 37 5.58 10.36 -6.23
CA PHE A 37 4.93 10.96 -5.08
C PHE A 37 3.77 10.10 -4.56
N ALA A 38 2.93 9.57 -5.46
CA ALA A 38 1.84 8.66 -5.08
C ALA A 38 2.36 7.42 -4.33
N GLY A 39 3.43 6.79 -4.81
CA GLY A 39 4.00 5.60 -4.18
C GLY A 39 4.57 5.81 -2.78
N ALA A 40 4.97 7.03 -2.41
CA ALA A 40 5.38 7.34 -1.04
C ALA A 40 4.23 7.86 -0.18
N TRP A 41 3.37 8.70 -0.77
CA TRP A 41 2.34 9.43 -0.05
C TRP A 41 1.12 8.58 0.27
N LEU A 42 0.69 7.69 -0.62
CA LEU A 42 -0.43 6.79 -0.37
C LEU A 42 -0.14 5.88 0.83
N THR A 43 1.02 5.23 0.81
CA THR A 43 1.52 4.40 1.90
C THR A 43 1.65 5.21 3.20
N ALA A 44 2.09 6.48 3.13
CA ALA A 44 2.18 7.32 4.32
C ALA A 44 0.81 7.58 4.98
N CYS A 45 -0.27 7.57 4.20
CA CYS A 45 -1.63 7.74 4.72
C CYS A 45 -2.21 6.44 5.30
N THR A 46 -1.86 5.27 4.77
CA THR A 46 -2.49 3.98 5.12
C THR A 46 -1.66 3.16 6.12
N TYR A 47 -0.34 3.18 5.98
CA TYR A 47 0.58 2.35 6.77
C TYR A 47 0.50 2.58 8.28
N PRO A 48 0.40 3.83 8.79
CA PRO A 48 0.24 4.07 10.22
C PRO A 48 -1.06 3.47 10.79
N VAL A 49 -2.13 3.38 9.99
CA VAL A 49 -3.38 2.74 10.43
C VAL A 49 -3.15 1.23 10.59
N VAL A 50 -2.50 0.59 9.63
CA VAL A 50 -2.22 -0.85 9.65
C VAL A 50 -1.30 -1.25 10.80
N TRP A 51 -0.32 -0.41 11.14
CA TRP A 51 0.60 -0.68 12.25
C TRP A 51 0.06 -0.22 13.60
N LEU A 52 -0.44 1.00 13.72
CA LEU A 52 -0.73 1.59 15.03
C LEU A 52 -2.17 1.42 15.49
N VAL A 53 -3.11 1.25 14.55
CA VAL A 53 -4.54 1.20 14.87
C VAL A 53 -5.06 -0.23 14.83
N LEU A 54 -4.83 -0.94 13.72
CA LEU A 54 -5.40 -2.27 13.52
C LEU A 54 -4.99 -3.29 14.59
N PRO A 55 -3.72 -3.39 15.05
CA PRO A 55 -3.36 -4.39 16.06
C PRO A 55 -4.07 -4.21 17.40
N GLY A 56 -4.51 -2.99 17.72
CA GLY A 56 -5.30 -2.74 18.93
C GLY A 56 -6.76 -3.21 18.84
N LEU A 57 -7.23 -3.59 17.64
CA LEU A 57 -8.61 -4.04 17.38
C LEU A 57 -8.74 -5.57 17.32
N PHE A 58 -7.64 -6.30 17.26
CA PHE A 58 -7.62 -7.76 17.09
C PHE A 58 -6.78 -8.42 18.19
N GLY A 59 -7.21 -9.60 18.64
CA GLY A 59 -6.44 -10.43 19.56
C GLY A 59 -5.23 -11.10 18.89
N ALA A 60 -4.31 -11.61 19.72
CA ALA A 60 -3.11 -12.33 19.26
C ALA A 60 -3.44 -13.61 18.45
N ASP A 61 -4.61 -14.21 18.64
CA ASP A 61 -5.02 -15.41 17.89
C ASP A 61 -5.76 -15.07 16.58
N GLU A 62 -6.03 -13.78 16.31
CA GLU A 62 -6.88 -13.31 15.22
C GLU A 62 -6.07 -12.81 14.01
N ARG A 63 -4.83 -13.28 13.84
CA ARG A 63 -3.93 -12.89 12.74
C ARG A 63 -4.61 -12.90 11.37
N GLY A 64 -5.41 -13.92 11.08
CA GLY A 64 -6.12 -14.03 9.80
C GLY A 64 -7.11 -12.89 9.57
N LEU A 65 -7.86 -12.48 10.61
CA LEU A 65 -8.82 -11.37 10.53
C LEU A 65 -8.09 -10.02 10.44
N TYR A 66 -6.99 -9.86 11.18
CA TYR A 66 -6.11 -8.71 11.06
C TYR A 66 -5.61 -8.53 9.62
N LEU A 67 -5.03 -9.58 9.05
CA LEU A 67 -4.51 -9.56 7.68
C LEU A 67 -5.62 -9.28 6.67
N LEU A 68 -6.74 -10.00 6.73
CA LEU A 68 -7.87 -9.76 5.82
C LEU A 68 -8.35 -8.31 5.88
N THR A 69 -8.41 -7.73 7.09
CA THR A 69 -8.82 -6.34 7.28
C THR A 69 -7.79 -5.38 6.71
N ALA A 70 -6.51 -5.57 7.00
CA ALA A 70 -5.42 -4.74 6.47
C ALA A 70 -5.38 -4.78 4.93
N GLU A 71 -5.42 -5.98 4.36
CA GLU A 71 -5.36 -6.23 2.91
C GLU A 71 -6.62 -5.80 2.15
N THR A 72 -7.72 -5.55 2.86
CA THR A 72 -8.91 -4.93 2.26
C THR A 72 -8.85 -3.41 2.42
N PHE A 73 -8.49 -2.95 3.62
CA PHE A 73 -8.46 -1.53 3.97
C PHE A 73 -7.44 -0.75 3.16
N ALA A 74 -6.17 -1.20 3.12
CA ALA A 74 -5.08 -0.47 2.49
C ALA A 74 -5.35 -0.21 1.00
N PRO A 75 -5.59 -1.22 0.14
CA PRO A 75 -5.85 -0.96 -1.28
C PRO A 75 -7.14 -0.19 -1.52
N ALA A 76 -8.19 -0.37 -0.71
CA ALA A 76 -9.43 0.39 -0.84
C ALA A 76 -9.22 1.89 -0.52
N ALA A 77 -8.53 2.18 0.58
CA ALA A 77 -8.20 3.54 0.99
C ALA A 77 -7.27 4.21 -0.04
N GLU A 78 -6.22 3.52 -0.48
CA GLU A 78 -5.30 4.06 -1.48
C GLU A 78 -5.96 4.29 -2.82
N CYS A 79 -6.83 3.39 -3.28
CA CYS A 79 -7.61 3.62 -4.51
C CYS A 79 -8.51 4.85 -4.38
N ALA A 80 -9.19 5.02 -3.24
CA ALA A 80 -10.07 6.17 -3.01
C ALA A 80 -9.28 7.48 -2.96
N ILE A 81 -8.18 7.50 -2.20
CA ILE A 81 -7.29 8.66 -2.04
C ILE A 81 -6.64 9.00 -3.39
N PHE A 82 -6.10 8.02 -4.11
CA PHE A 82 -5.47 8.24 -5.41
C PHE A 82 -6.49 8.74 -6.43
N TRP A 83 -7.69 8.17 -6.45
CA TRP A 83 -8.74 8.63 -7.33
C TRP A 83 -9.09 10.09 -7.05
N ALA A 84 -9.26 10.46 -5.78
CA ALA A 84 -9.60 11.82 -5.38
C ALA A 84 -8.50 12.83 -5.73
N ALA A 85 -7.23 12.47 -5.52
CA ALA A 85 -6.10 13.37 -5.69
C ALA A 85 -5.57 13.45 -7.14
N PHE A 86 -5.50 12.32 -7.86
CA PHE A 86 -4.82 12.24 -9.15
C PHE A 86 -5.73 11.92 -10.34
N VAL A 87 -6.87 11.26 -10.14
CA VAL A 87 -7.77 10.86 -11.25
C VAL A 87 -8.89 11.87 -11.46
N ARG A 88 -9.58 12.29 -10.40
CA ARG A 88 -10.72 13.20 -10.44
C ARG A 88 -10.42 14.54 -11.15
N PRO A 89 -9.22 15.14 -11.03
CA PRO A 89 -8.88 16.38 -11.75
C PRO A 89 -8.65 16.20 -13.26
N LEU A 90 -8.51 14.97 -13.75
CA LEU A 90 -8.19 14.68 -15.16
C LEU A 90 -9.46 14.49 -16.01
N PRO A 91 -9.37 14.63 -17.35
CA PRO A 91 -10.46 14.28 -18.24
C PRO A 91 -10.96 12.85 -18.00
N PRO A 92 -12.30 12.61 -18.05
CA PRO A 92 -12.87 11.30 -17.77
C PRO A 92 -12.34 10.22 -18.72
N ASP A 93 -11.67 9.22 -18.16
CA ASP A 93 -11.28 7.99 -18.84
C ASP A 93 -11.45 6.80 -17.88
N ARG A 94 -12.55 6.05 -18.08
CA ARG A 94 -12.91 4.91 -17.24
C ARG A 94 -11.90 3.76 -17.36
N ARG A 95 -11.32 3.54 -18.54
CA ARG A 95 -10.36 2.44 -18.76
C ARG A 95 -9.05 2.75 -18.05
N ALA A 96 -8.55 3.99 -18.17
CA ALA A 96 -7.38 4.42 -17.44
C ALA A 96 -7.62 4.42 -15.92
N ALA A 97 -8.80 4.84 -15.44
CA ALA A 97 -9.13 4.80 -14.02
C ALA A 97 -9.16 3.37 -13.44
N LEU A 98 -9.77 2.42 -14.16
CA LEU A 98 -9.76 1.01 -13.74
C LEU A 98 -8.35 0.41 -13.76
N ARG A 99 -7.55 0.75 -14.78
CA ARG A 99 -6.14 0.35 -14.83
C ARG A 99 -5.34 0.89 -13.65
N ASP A 100 -5.53 2.17 -13.30
CA ASP A 100 -4.82 2.78 -12.17
C ASP A 100 -5.22 2.14 -10.84
N ALA A 101 -6.51 1.87 -10.63
CA ALA A 101 -6.98 1.14 -9.45
C ALA A 101 -6.37 -0.28 -9.38
N GLY A 102 -6.35 -1.00 -10.50
CA GLY A 102 -5.70 -2.31 -10.58
C GLY A 102 -4.19 -2.26 -10.30
N ALA A 103 -3.49 -1.21 -10.74
CA ALA A 103 -2.08 -1.00 -10.43
C ALA A 103 -1.83 -0.79 -8.93
N ILE A 104 -2.69 -0.02 -8.25
CA ILE A 104 -2.60 0.22 -6.80
C ILE A 104 -2.87 -1.05 -6.01
N VAL A 105 -3.92 -1.80 -6.38
CA VAL A 105 -4.21 -3.09 -5.75
C VAL A 105 -3.03 -4.05 -5.93
N LEU A 106 -2.45 -4.13 -7.12
CA LEU A 106 -1.29 -5.00 -7.34
C LEU A 106 -0.06 -4.53 -6.55
N ALA A 107 0.14 -3.22 -6.42
CA ALA A 107 1.22 -2.67 -5.61
C ALA A 107 1.11 -3.10 -4.14
N ASN A 108 -0.09 -2.98 -3.55
CA ASN A 108 -0.38 -3.44 -2.18
C ASN A 108 -0.18 -4.96 -2.03
N LEU A 109 -0.69 -5.76 -2.97
CA LEU A 109 -0.51 -7.22 -2.91
C LEU A 109 0.97 -7.63 -3.03
N CYS A 110 1.75 -6.93 -3.85
CA CYS A 110 3.18 -7.16 -3.96
C CYS A 110 3.93 -6.79 -2.66
N SER A 111 3.58 -5.67 -2.03
CA SER A 111 4.20 -5.24 -0.78
C SER A 111 3.82 -6.16 0.38
N PHE A 112 2.56 -6.58 0.47
CA PHE A 112 2.09 -7.62 1.39
C PHE A 112 2.83 -8.95 1.21
N GLY A 113 2.89 -9.46 -0.02
CA GLY A 113 3.54 -10.73 -0.31
C GLY A 113 5.03 -10.73 0.06
N LEU A 114 5.72 -9.62 -0.16
CA LEU A 114 7.10 -9.45 0.31
C LEU A 114 7.18 -9.38 1.85
N GLY A 115 6.25 -8.68 2.50
CA GLY A 115 6.15 -8.62 3.96
C GLY A 115 6.03 -10.01 4.59
N GLU A 116 5.13 -10.85 4.09
CA GLU A 116 4.97 -12.23 4.55
C GLU A 116 6.24 -13.06 4.33
N ALA A 117 6.91 -12.88 3.18
CA ALA A 117 8.18 -13.56 2.92
C ALA A 117 9.27 -13.14 3.93
N LEU A 118 9.36 -11.86 4.27
CA LEU A 118 10.32 -11.36 5.25
C LEU A 118 10.02 -11.85 6.67
N ILE A 119 8.74 -11.95 7.05
CA ILE A 119 8.32 -12.58 8.31
C ILE A 119 8.71 -14.06 8.33
N ALA A 120 8.45 -14.81 7.25
CA ALA A 120 8.81 -16.22 7.15
C ALA A 120 10.33 -16.47 7.22
N LEU A 121 11.13 -15.50 6.75
CA LEU A 121 12.59 -15.50 6.85
C LEU A 121 13.11 -15.02 8.21
N GLY A 122 12.23 -14.63 9.14
CA GLY A 122 12.59 -14.19 10.50
C GLY A 122 13.12 -12.76 10.59
N TRP A 123 12.93 -11.92 9.57
CA TRP A 123 13.40 -10.52 9.57
C TRP A 123 12.50 -9.61 10.42
N PHE A 124 11.20 -9.92 10.49
CA PHE A 124 10.21 -9.20 11.27
C PHE A 124 9.48 -10.13 12.24
N GLY A 125 9.08 -9.57 13.38
CA GLY A 125 8.15 -10.23 14.29
C GLY A 125 6.71 -10.02 13.84
N TRP A 126 5.85 -10.96 14.21
CA TRP A 126 4.41 -10.77 14.19
C TRP A 126 3.94 -10.28 15.57
#